data_AF-A0A6A4H201-F1
#
_entry.id   AF-A0A6A4H201-F1
#
_cell.length_a   1.000
_cell.length_b   1.000
_cell.length_c   1.000
_cell.angle_alpha   90.00
_cell.angle_beta   90.00
_cell.angle_gamma   90.00
#
_symmetry.space_group_name_H-M   'P 1'
#
loop_
_entity.id
_entity.type
_entity.pdbx_description
1 polymer ?
#
loop_
_entity_poly.entity_id
_entity_poly.type
_entity_poly.pdbx_seq_one_letter_code
_entity_poly.pdbx_strand_id
1 'polypeptide(L)'
;KFFINTFKGRQKPNHFIFDSNCILSKHVCKHNDKSIRTFFDDIGLAVDVFHHKSKHSVKDLWCGSQCNPAKFPELMYPTKTGNKWLIRASSTVTVPLR
;
A
#
# COMPACT_ATOMS: atom_id res chain seq x y z
N LYS A 1 -16.14 -7.06 4.16
CA LYS A 1 -16.22 -7.85 2.90
C LYS A 1 -16.37 -7.01 1.63
N PHE A 2 -16.45 -5.67 1.71
CA PHE A 2 -16.60 -4.79 0.54
C PHE A 2 -15.63 -5.10 -0.61
N PHE A 3 -14.30 -5.08 -0.37
CA PHE A 3 -13.30 -5.31 -1.42
C PHE A 3 -13.44 -6.67 -2.13
N ILE A 4 -13.67 -7.74 -1.37
CA ILE A 4 -13.89 -9.09 -1.92
C ILE A 4 -15.08 -9.08 -2.89
N ASN A 5 -16.19 -8.45 -2.48
CA ASN A 5 -17.38 -8.40 -3.32
C ASN A 5 -17.18 -7.51 -4.55
N THR A 6 -16.47 -6.39 -4.40
CA THR A 6 -16.14 -5.46 -5.49
C THR A 6 -15.33 -6.15 -6.59
N PHE A 7 -14.36 -6.98 -6.22
CA PHE A 7 -13.47 -7.65 -7.18
C PHE A 7 -13.86 -9.10 -7.48
N LYS A 8 -15.03 -9.57 -7.01
CA LYS A 8 -15.51 -10.93 -7.30
C LYS A 8 -15.73 -11.09 -8.81
N GLY A 9 -14.99 -12.02 -9.43
CA GLY A 9 -15.03 -12.25 -10.88
C GLY A 9 -14.36 -11.14 -11.70
N ARG A 10 -13.53 -10.31 -11.08
CA ARG A 10 -12.80 -9.20 -11.74
C ARG A 10 -11.33 -9.22 -11.33
N GLN A 11 -10.49 -8.52 -12.08
CA GLN A 11 -9.09 -8.30 -11.70
C GLN A 11 -9.04 -7.41 -10.44
N LYS A 12 -8.42 -7.90 -9.38
CA LYS A 12 -8.10 -7.09 -8.19
C LYS A 12 -6.78 -6.33 -8.40
N PRO A 13 -6.61 -5.14 -7.79
CA PRO A 13 -5.37 -4.39 -7.91
C PRO A 13 -4.24 -5.04 -7.12
N ASN A 14 -3.01 -4.81 -7.54
CA ASN A 14 -1.81 -5.23 -6.80
C ASN A 14 -1.58 -4.38 -5.54
N HIS A 15 -2.09 -3.14 -5.51
CA HIS A 15 -1.94 -2.24 -4.37
C HIS A 15 -3.22 -1.47 -4.06
N PHE A 16 -3.49 -1.32 -2.76
CA PHE A 16 -4.35 -0.26 -2.26
C PHE A 16 -3.48 0.77 -1.53
N ILE A 17 -3.71 2.05 -1.78
CA ILE A 17 -2.96 3.14 -1.14
C ILE A 17 -3.95 4.05 -0.42
N PHE A 18 -3.98 3.96 0.90
CA PHE A 18 -4.80 4.78 1.78
C PHE A 18 -4.03 5.09 3.05
N ASP A 19 -4.22 6.27 3.61
CA ASP A 19 -3.71 6.67 4.93
C ASP A 19 -4.05 5.65 6.03
N SER A 20 -5.24 5.06 5.96
CA SER A 20 -5.72 4.08 6.95
C SER A 20 -5.16 2.67 6.78
N ASN A 21 -4.26 2.43 5.81
CA ASN A 21 -3.72 1.10 5.56
C ASN A 21 -2.87 0.54 6.71
N CYS A 22 -2.33 1.40 7.56
CA CYS A 22 -1.66 0.96 8.80
C CYS A 22 -2.64 0.22 9.73
N ILE A 23 -3.90 0.66 9.80
CA ILE A 23 -4.97 0.02 10.57
C ILE A 23 -5.51 -1.19 9.81
N LEU A 24 -5.74 -1.05 8.50
CA LEU A 24 -6.26 -2.13 7.66
C LEU A 24 -5.35 -3.35 7.66
N SER A 25 -4.02 -3.17 7.52
CA SER A 25 -3.06 -4.28 7.56
C SER A 25 -3.12 -5.04 8.89
N LYS A 26 -3.20 -4.33 10.03
CA LYS A 26 -3.38 -4.96 11.35
C LYS A 26 -4.68 -5.76 11.43
N HIS A 27 -5.76 -5.18 10.92
CA HIS A 27 -7.08 -5.81 10.91
C HIS A 27 -7.09 -7.08 10.04
N VAL A 28 -6.57 -7.00 8.81
CA VAL A 28 -6.47 -8.13 7.88
C VAL A 28 -5.62 -9.25 8.48
N CYS A 29 -4.42 -8.95 8.97
CA CYS A 29 -3.52 -9.96 9.51
C CYS A 29 -4.13 -10.73 10.70
N LYS A 30 -4.93 -10.05 11.53
CA LYS A 30 -5.58 -10.63 12.72
C LYS A 30 -7.01 -11.09 12.45
N HIS A 31 -7.48 -11.07 11.19
CA HIS A 31 -8.87 -11.37 10.89
C HIS A 31 -9.17 -12.87 11.00
N ASN A 32 -10.25 -13.23 11.70
CA ASN A 32 -10.66 -14.62 11.90
C ASN A 32 -11.10 -15.30 10.59
N ASP A 33 -11.83 -14.57 9.73
CA ASP A 33 -12.23 -15.07 8.41
C ASP A 33 -11.00 -15.23 7.49
N LYS A 34 -10.66 -16.49 7.19
CA LYS A 34 -9.54 -16.85 6.31
C LYS A 34 -9.69 -16.27 4.90
N SER A 35 -10.92 -16.13 4.39
CA SER A 35 -11.15 -15.56 3.06
C SER A 35 -10.72 -14.10 2.95
N ILE A 36 -10.78 -13.34 4.06
CA ILE A 36 -10.27 -11.97 4.12
C ILE A 36 -8.76 -11.95 4.06
N ARG A 37 -8.08 -12.79 4.86
CA ARG A 37 -6.61 -12.91 4.81
C ARG A 37 -6.14 -13.27 3.41
N THR A 38 -6.68 -14.35 2.84
CA THR A 38 -6.33 -14.83 1.50
C THR A 38 -6.61 -13.81 0.39
N PHE A 39 -7.63 -12.96 0.52
CA PHE A 39 -7.88 -11.92 -0.48
C PHE A 39 -6.75 -10.88 -0.54
N PHE A 40 -6.14 -10.56 0.59
CA PHE A 40 -5.12 -9.52 0.74
C PHE A 40 -3.67 -10.03 0.76
N ASP A 41 -3.44 -11.36 0.77
CA ASP A 41 -2.09 -11.96 0.89
C ASP A 41 -1.10 -11.49 -0.20
N ASP A 42 -1.59 -11.11 -1.38
CA ASP A 42 -0.85 -10.65 -2.56
C ASP A 42 -1.16 -9.17 -2.92
N ILE A 43 -1.77 -8.41 -2.01
CA ILE A 43 -2.10 -6.99 -2.21
C ILE A 43 -1.26 -6.13 -1.28
N GLY A 44 -0.45 -5.24 -1.84
CA GLY A 44 0.31 -4.26 -1.06
C GLY A 44 -0.60 -3.21 -0.41
N LEU A 45 -0.49 -3.07 0.92
CA LEU A 45 -1.24 -2.12 1.74
C LEU A 45 -0.34 -0.98 2.23
N ALA A 46 0.33 -0.28 1.30
CA ALA A 46 1.17 0.86 1.65
C ALA A 46 0.32 2.08 2.04
N VAL A 47 0.80 2.87 3.00
CA VAL A 47 0.37 4.28 3.10
C VAL A 47 1.19 5.11 2.09
N ASP A 48 0.76 6.33 1.80
CA ASP A 48 1.61 7.21 1.00
C ASP A 48 2.85 7.67 1.79
N VAL A 49 3.83 8.19 1.05
CA VAL A 49 5.14 8.61 1.60
C VAL A 49 5.04 9.78 2.58
N PHE A 50 4.11 10.72 2.35
CA PHE A 50 3.91 11.85 3.25
C PHE A 50 3.24 11.41 4.55
N HIS A 51 2.19 10.59 4.48
CA HIS A 51 1.58 10.01 5.67
C HIS A 51 2.61 9.22 6.48
N HIS A 52 3.39 8.36 5.82
CA HIS A 52 4.43 7.60 6.51
C HIS A 52 5.46 8.50 7.22
N LYS A 53 5.92 9.57 6.57
CA LYS A 53 6.92 10.49 7.15
C LYS A 53 6.37 11.35 8.28
N SER A 54 5.11 11.78 8.16
CA SER A 54 4.52 12.77 9.07
C SER A 54 3.77 12.16 10.24
N LYS A 55 3.27 10.91 10.11
CA LYS A 55 2.36 10.29 11.07
C LYS A 55 2.89 9.01 11.72
N HIS A 56 3.86 8.33 11.13
CA HIS A 56 4.44 7.12 11.72
C HIS A 56 5.74 7.40 12.46
N SER A 57 5.92 6.72 13.59
CA SER A 57 7.19 6.68 14.30
C SER A 57 8.12 5.66 13.65
N VAL A 58 9.41 5.99 13.55
CA VAL A 58 10.46 5.04 13.12
C VAL A 58 10.59 3.83 14.05
N LYS A 59 10.06 3.92 15.27
CA LYS A 59 10.04 2.81 16.25
C LYS A 59 8.87 1.86 16.06
N ASP A 60 7.87 2.20 15.24
CA ASP A 60 6.74 1.31 14.96
C ASP A 60 7.16 0.24 13.93
N LEU A 61 7.57 -0.92 14.46
CA LEU A 61 8.01 -2.06 13.66
C LEU A 61 6.93 -2.59 12.70
N TRP A 62 5.65 -2.47 13.08
CA TRP A 62 4.56 -2.88 12.21
C TRP A 62 4.47 -1.94 11.00
N CYS A 63 4.41 -0.64 11.26
CA CYS A 63 4.32 0.34 10.18
C CYS A 63 5.55 0.31 9.28
N GLY A 64 6.74 0.12 9.85
CA GLY A 64 7.99 -0.03 9.10
C GLY A 64 8.07 -1.25 8.18
N SER A 65 7.27 -2.29 8.42
CA SER A 65 7.26 -3.53 7.65
C SER A 65 6.03 -3.74 6.76
N GLN A 66 4.85 -3.28 7.17
CA GLN A 66 3.59 -3.62 6.51
C GLN A 66 3.03 -2.50 5.63
N CYS A 67 3.13 -1.25 6.07
CA CYS A 67 2.56 -0.12 5.33
C CYS A 67 3.61 0.89 4.84
N ASN A 68 4.89 0.66 5.10
CA ASN A 68 5.97 1.51 4.60
C ASN A 68 6.08 1.39 3.07
N PRO A 69 5.87 2.48 2.31
CA PRO A 69 5.94 2.44 0.84
C PRO A 69 7.32 2.01 0.33
N ALA A 70 8.40 2.18 1.11
CA ALA A 70 9.74 1.73 0.73
C ALA A 70 9.90 0.20 0.71
N LYS A 71 8.93 -0.55 1.22
CA LYS A 71 8.88 -2.02 1.11
C LYS A 71 8.32 -2.51 -0.23
N PHE A 72 7.83 -1.60 -1.06
CA PHE A 72 7.20 -1.89 -2.34
C PHE A 72 8.02 -1.22 -3.46
N PRO A 73 9.16 -1.81 -3.89
CA PRO A 73 10.06 -1.21 -4.87
C PRO A 73 9.37 -0.90 -6.21
N GLU A 74 8.33 -1.65 -6.57
CA GLU A 74 7.45 -1.43 -7.73
C GLU A 74 6.69 -0.10 -7.70
N LEU A 75 6.61 0.56 -6.54
CA LEU A 75 6.04 1.91 -6.42
C LEU A 75 7.04 3.02 -6.78
N MET A 76 8.27 2.66 -7.15
CA MET A 76 9.29 3.58 -7.63
C MET A 76 9.64 3.30 -9.10
N TYR A 77 10.03 4.34 -9.82
CA TYR A 77 10.63 4.22 -11.14
C TYR A 77 12.02 4.88 -11.15
N PRO A 78 12.98 4.30 -11.90
CA PRO A 78 14.31 4.88 -12.04
C PRO A 78 14.26 6.14 -12.90
N THR A 79 15.07 7.14 -12.53
CA THR A 79 15.27 8.37 -13.31
C THR A 79 16.76 8.68 -13.42
N LYS A 80 17.14 9.62 -14.29
CA LYS A 80 18.54 10.04 -14.48
C LYS A 80 19.20 10.54 -13.18
N THR A 81 18.41 11.00 -12.20
CA THR A 81 18.88 11.57 -10.93
C THR A 81 18.54 10.70 -9.71
N GLY A 82 18.23 9.40 -9.91
CA GLY A 82 17.81 8.48 -8.86
C GLY A 82 16.35 8.01 -8.98
N ASN A 83 15.77 7.45 -7.92
CA ASN A 83 14.41 6.91 -7.97
C ASN A 83 13.35 7.94 -7.61
N LYS A 84 12.21 7.91 -8.33
CA LYS A 84 11.02 8.72 -8.02
C LYS A 84 9.83 7.82 -7.73
N TRP A 85 8.99 8.28 -6.80
CA TRP A 85 7.73 7.61 -6.46
C TRP A 85 6.69 7.79 -7.56
N LEU A 86 5.97 6.72 -7.91
CA LEU A 86 4.83 6.74 -8.81
C LEU A 86 3.61 7.43 -8.17
N ILE A 87 3.46 7.31 -6.84
CA ILE A 87 2.31 7.82 -6.10
C ILE A 87 2.79 8.75 -4.98
N ARG A 88 2.22 9.96 -4.90
CA ARG A 88 2.41 10.91 -3.79
C ARG A 88 1.06 11.46 -3.35
N ALA A 89 0.78 11.49 -2.04
CA ALA A 89 -0.42 12.14 -1.51
C ALA A 89 -0.22 13.67 -1.42
N SER A 90 -0.19 14.29 -2.60
CA SER A 90 -0.55 15.69 -2.86
C SER A 90 -0.57 15.82 -4.38
N SER A 91 -1.59 15.22 -5.00
CA SER A 91 -1.99 15.40 -6.41
C SER A 91 -0.86 15.57 -7.43
N THR A 92 -0.01 14.58 -7.62
CA THR A 92 0.64 14.37 -8.94
C THR A 92 1.00 12.90 -9.08
N VAL A 93 0.16 12.15 -9.81
CA VAL A 93 0.56 10.85 -10.34
C VAL A 93 1.41 11.15 -11.57
N THR A 94 2.73 11.06 -11.44
CA THR A 94 3.60 11.10 -12.62
C THR A 94 3.66 9.69 -13.17
N VAL A 95 2.68 9.32 -14.01
CA VAL A 95 2.82 8.12 -14.83
C VAL A 95 3.83 8.48 -15.92
N PRO A 96 5.02 7.86 -15.99
CA PRO A 96 5.84 8.00 -17.19
C PRO A 96 5.03 7.43 -18.35
N LEU A 97 4.68 8.28 -19.32
CA LEU A 97 4.23 7.81 -20.62
C LEU A 97 5.35 6.91 -21.16
N ARG A 98 5.04 5.64 -21.39
CA ARG A 98 5.90 4.75 -22.17
C ARG A 98 5.99 5.25 -23.60
#